data_AF-A0A7X4KZB9-F1
#
_entry.id   AF-A0A7X4KZB9-F1
#
_cell.length_a   1.000
_cell.length_b   1.000
_cell.length_c   1.000
_cell.angle_alpha   90.00
_cell.angle_beta   90.00
_cell.angle_gamma   90.00
#
_symmetry.space_group_name_H-M   'P 1'
#
loop_
_entity.id
_entity.type
_entity.pdbx_description
1 polymer ?
#
loop_
_entity_poly.entity_id
_entity_poly.type
_entity_poly.pdbx_seq_one_letter_code
_entity_poly.pdbx_strand_id
1 'polypeptide(L)'
;MYVTTFYSFKGGVGRTMALVNTAVELVRRGRRVLAVDFDLEAPGLDTFGVLRPADDVPGVIDFVGEYLVSKRAPNVERYISEAPGFGAGAGQLWIMPSGAQRATYAADFSRIDWGALYEQHDGYLLFEDLKEQWKQVVRPDYVLIDSRTGHTDTGGICTRQLPDAVAILFFPNDQNLRGLSKVVHDIRAESRESRTSPIDLHFVMSNVPDLDDEDRILEAKIDAFREQLDFRRGPLVVHRYDSLSLLNQVVFTKDRPRSRLAKEYCDLVSEIVSRNLADRDGALDYVGRASRSWRQRGVAYERPDVMDRKLGEIERVHARDGEVLFALGAFLEEYRRRSETVGSLFDRAIAAGHEPPQAYLKRAYFRADRGDAAGAGEDALRVLHSDDVPPPLVREAISLVAPGGLRAVAESVAVVALSLDDRIWIASTLEETPDEIGVAVSILEPILEDRELGEQQRDRARSVLALRHIGLGKCKTAAKLLRDRERGVADMDVQDAFNYGMAVWGATEEIASEPFTKVVELDREDDSPSDEHPNYLQCLAIANWVAGDRSKALELVRRAREAVGESRGPTFSCWRYRRVPAREFLEDLDEIEALINGDASRKPYFMTEAPAS
;
A
#
# COMPACT_ATOMS: atom_id res chain seq x y z
N MET A 1 17.71 15.52 -8.98
CA MET A 1 17.32 16.83 -9.54
C MET A 1 16.25 16.63 -10.59
N TYR A 2 15.05 17.11 -10.28
CA TYR A 2 13.87 17.15 -11.14
C TYR A 2 13.47 18.62 -11.34
N VAL A 3 13.48 19.10 -12.57
CA VAL A 3 13.23 20.52 -12.89
C VAL A 3 11.77 20.72 -13.25
N THR A 4 11.05 21.57 -12.52
CA THR A 4 9.66 21.92 -12.81
C THR A 4 9.53 23.41 -13.09
N THR A 5 9.11 23.76 -14.29
CA THR A 5 8.80 25.15 -14.64
C THR A 5 7.35 25.46 -14.35
N PHE A 6 7.12 26.55 -13.63
CA PHE A 6 5.81 27.17 -13.52
C PHE A 6 5.66 28.14 -14.68
N TYR A 7 4.66 27.93 -15.52
CA TYR A 7 4.43 28.69 -16.74
C TYR A 7 2.98 29.15 -16.85
N SER A 8 2.77 30.32 -17.44
CA SER A 8 1.44 30.79 -17.84
C SER A 8 1.50 31.62 -19.12
N PHE A 9 0.48 31.50 -19.96
CA PHE A 9 0.39 32.33 -21.16
C PHE A 9 0.08 33.79 -20.83
N LYS A 10 -0.72 34.03 -19.79
CA LYS A 10 -1.08 35.36 -19.28
C LYS A 10 -0.58 35.56 -17.86
N GLY A 11 -0.23 36.81 -17.55
CA GLY A 11 0.06 37.25 -16.19
C GLY A 11 -1.17 37.30 -15.30
N GLY A 12 -0.96 37.42 -13.98
CA GLY A 12 -2.04 37.56 -13.01
C GLY A 12 -2.78 36.27 -12.64
N VAL A 13 -2.26 35.10 -13.02
CA VAL A 13 -2.85 33.79 -12.68
C VAL A 13 -2.21 33.12 -11.45
N GLY A 14 -1.35 33.84 -10.70
CA GLY A 14 -0.77 33.33 -9.45
C GLY A 14 0.38 32.32 -9.60
N ARG A 15 1.11 32.35 -10.72
CA ARG A 15 2.25 31.47 -11.03
C ARG A 15 3.33 31.48 -9.95
N THR A 16 3.88 32.65 -9.64
CA THR A 16 4.88 32.86 -8.57
C THR A 16 4.37 32.32 -7.23
N MET A 17 3.11 32.62 -6.88
CA MET A 17 2.51 32.14 -5.61
C MET A 17 2.42 30.61 -5.55
N ALA A 18 2.04 29.96 -6.65
CA ALA A 18 2.00 28.50 -6.73
C ALA A 18 3.41 27.90 -6.60
N LEU A 19 4.42 28.51 -7.22
CA LEU A 19 5.81 28.08 -7.10
C LEU A 19 6.29 28.17 -5.64
N VAL A 20 6.10 29.33 -4.98
CA VAL A 20 6.57 29.52 -3.60
C VAL A 20 5.90 28.53 -2.64
N ASN A 21 4.59 28.31 -2.77
CA ASN A 21 3.87 27.34 -1.94
C ASN A 21 4.34 25.90 -2.19
N THR A 22 4.65 25.56 -3.45
CA THR A 22 5.20 24.25 -3.84
C THR A 22 6.60 24.07 -3.25
N ALA A 23 7.46 25.08 -3.36
CA ALA A 23 8.82 25.05 -2.81
C ALA A 23 8.81 24.79 -1.30
N VAL A 24 7.98 25.55 -0.59
CA VAL A 24 7.84 25.46 0.86
C VAL A 24 7.28 24.11 1.30
N GLU A 25 6.28 23.58 0.59
CA GLU A 25 5.72 22.27 0.90
C GLU A 25 6.73 21.13 0.64
N LEU A 26 7.48 21.18 -0.47
CA LEU A 26 8.55 20.22 -0.74
C LEU A 26 9.65 20.25 0.33
N VAL A 27 10.05 21.45 0.79
CA VAL A 27 11.03 21.61 1.87
C VAL A 27 10.51 21.06 3.19
N ARG A 28 9.25 21.33 3.56
CA ARG A 28 8.61 20.73 4.75
C ARG A 28 8.57 19.20 4.70
N ARG A 29 8.53 18.67 3.48
CA ARG A 29 8.58 17.26 3.14
C ARG A 29 10.01 16.68 3.10
N GLY A 30 11.03 17.45 3.50
CA GLY A 30 12.42 17.01 3.61
C GLY A 30 13.26 17.19 2.35
N ARG A 31 12.73 17.81 1.29
CA ARG A 31 13.43 17.93 -0.01
C ARG A 31 14.34 19.15 -0.07
N ARG A 32 15.42 19.03 -0.85
CA ARG A 32 16.30 20.13 -1.25
C ARG A 32 15.75 20.80 -2.49
N VAL A 33 15.44 22.09 -2.39
CA VAL A 33 14.74 22.84 -3.44
C VAL A 33 15.53 24.08 -3.83
N LEU A 34 15.77 24.25 -5.14
CA LEU A 34 16.28 25.51 -5.70
C LEU A 34 15.14 26.22 -6.44
N ALA A 35 14.75 27.42 -5.97
CA ALA A 35 13.82 28.29 -6.69
C ALA A 35 14.62 29.25 -7.60
N VAL A 36 14.21 29.40 -8.85
CA VAL A 36 14.91 30.24 -9.84
C VAL A 36 13.93 31.23 -10.44
N ASP A 37 14.23 32.53 -10.34
CA ASP A 37 13.39 33.59 -10.92
C ASP A 37 13.84 33.88 -12.37
N PHE A 38 13.14 33.28 -13.33
CA PHE A 38 13.31 33.56 -14.76
C PHE A 38 12.26 34.57 -15.27
N ASP A 39 11.46 35.20 -14.39
CA ASP A 39 10.60 36.32 -14.76
C ASP A 39 11.41 37.63 -14.79
N LEU A 40 12.28 37.73 -15.79
CA LEU A 40 13.30 38.78 -15.86
C LEU A 40 12.74 40.20 -16.05
N GLU A 41 11.54 40.34 -16.60
CA GLU A 41 10.91 41.64 -16.83
C GLU A 41 10.11 42.15 -15.61
N ALA A 42 9.64 41.26 -14.74
CA ALA A 42 8.90 41.60 -13.53
C ALA A 42 9.16 40.58 -12.42
N PRO A 43 10.39 40.50 -11.89
CA PRO A 43 10.78 39.49 -10.91
C PRO A 43 10.04 39.69 -9.59
N GLY A 44 9.87 38.60 -8.84
CA GLY A 44 9.03 38.63 -7.65
C GLY A 44 9.30 37.55 -6.62
N LEU A 45 10.19 36.59 -6.85
CA LEU A 45 10.43 35.54 -5.84
C LEU A 45 11.03 36.07 -4.55
N ASP A 46 11.95 37.04 -4.64
CA ASP A 46 12.66 37.67 -3.51
C ASP A 46 11.76 38.56 -2.63
N THR A 47 10.56 38.87 -3.09
CA THR A 47 9.58 39.63 -2.33
C THR A 47 8.98 38.79 -1.19
N PHE A 48 8.84 37.47 -1.39
CA PHE A 48 8.37 36.55 -0.37
C PHE A 48 9.43 36.38 0.72
N GLY A 49 9.08 36.64 1.99
CA GLY A 49 10.05 36.63 3.09
C GLY A 49 10.80 35.30 3.29
N VAL A 50 10.22 34.17 2.88
CA VAL A 50 10.87 32.84 2.92
C VAL A 50 11.93 32.62 1.83
N LEU A 51 11.94 33.46 0.81
CA LEU A 51 12.83 33.39 -0.36
C LEU A 51 13.69 34.65 -0.50
N ARG A 52 13.45 35.68 0.32
CA ARG A 52 14.27 36.88 0.36
C ARG A 52 15.70 36.52 0.82
N PRO A 53 16.72 36.74 -0.02
CA PRO A 53 18.11 36.57 0.39
C PRO A 53 18.49 37.53 1.52
N ALA A 54 19.47 37.16 2.34
CA ALA A 54 19.96 38.04 3.42
C ALA A 54 20.74 39.25 2.88
N ASP A 55 21.48 39.07 1.79
CA ASP A 55 22.29 40.07 1.11
C ASP A 55 21.80 40.27 -0.34
N ASP A 56 22.25 41.34 -1.02
CA ASP A 56 21.99 41.50 -2.47
C ASP A 56 22.79 40.44 -3.24
N VAL A 57 22.08 39.48 -3.85
CA VAL A 57 22.67 38.32 -4.52
C VAL A 57 22.46 38.48 -6.02
N PRO A 58 23.53 38.41 -6.85
CA PRO A 58 23.39 38.45 -8.29
C PRO A 58 22.62 37.21 -8.78
N GLY A 59 21.98 37.32 -9.94
CA GLY A 59 21.01 36.34 -10.41
C GLY A 59 21.22 35.86 -11.85
N VAL A 60 20.13 35.41 -12.48
CA VAL A 60 20.12 34.89 -13.85
C VAL A 60 20.69 35.89 -14.86
N ILE A 61 20.30 37.17 -14.80
CA ILE A 61 20.81 38.22 -15.70
C ILE A 61 22.30 38.44 -15.49
N ASP A 62 22.75 38.50 -14.23
CA ASP A 62 24.17 38.70 -13.93
C ASP A 62 25.01 37.51 -14.42
N PHE A 63 24.52 36.28 -14.25
CA PHE A 63 25.17 35.05 -14.72
C PHE A 63 25.32 35.04 -16.24
N VAL A 64 24.23 35.32 -16.97
CA VAL A 64 24.27 35.39 -18.44
C VAL A 64 25.13 36.57 -18.92
N GLY A 65 25.06 37.70 -18.22
CA GLY A 65 25.89 38.88 -18.50
C GLY A 65 27.38 38.59 -18.37
N GLU A 66 27.81 37.94 -17.28
CA GLU A 66 29.22 37.54 -17.08
C GLU A 66 29.66 36.55 -18.17
N TYR A 67 28.81 35.60 -18.55
CA TYR A 67 29.11 34.68 -19.66
C TYR A 67 29.32 35.42 -20.98
N LEU A 68 28.43 36.36 -21.33
CA LEU A 68 28.51 37.10 -22.59
C LEU A 68 29.81 37.91 -22.70
N VAL A 69 30.34 38.41 -21.58
CA VAL A 69 31.60 39.16 -21.51
C VAL A 69 32.81 38.23 -21.48
N SER A 70 32.81 37.24 -20.59
CA SER A 70 33.98 36.38 -20.32
C SER A 70 34.13 35.22 -21.32
N LYS A 71 33.05 34.86 -22.02
CA LYS A 71 32.92 33.68 -22.88
C LYS A 71 33.26 32.38 -22.14
N ARG A 72 33.06 32.35 -20.82
CA ARG A 72 33.26 31.20 -19.94
C ARG A 72 32.08 31.10 -18.99
N ALA A 73 31.57 29.89 -18.76
CA ALA A 73 30.49 29.68 -17.81
C ALA A 73 30.93 30.15 -16.41
N PRO A 74 30.22 31.10 -15.79
CA PRO A 74 30.53 31.57 -14.44
C PRO A 74 30.31 30.46 -13.40
N ASN A 75 30.95 30.57 -12.22
CA ASN A 75 30.62 29.70 -11.09
C ASN A 75 29.25 30.10 -10.50
N VAL A 76 28.27 29.21 -10.58
CA VAL A 76 26.90 29.43 -10.15
C VAL A 76 26.76 29.71 -8.64
N GLU A 77 27.70 29.27 -7.80
CA GLU A 77 27.67 29.51 -6.34
C GLU A 77 27.53 30.99 -5.98
N ARG A 78 28.07 31.87 -6.83
CA ARG A 78 28.01 33.33 -6.63
C ARG A 78 26.62 33.90 -6.84
N TYR A 79 25.77 33.15 -7.53
CA TYR A 79 24.45 33.56 -8.02
C TYR A 79 23.30 32.89 -7.27
N ILE A 80 23.61 32.11 -6.23
CA ILE A 80 22.64 31.36 -5.44
C ILE A 80 22.83 31.71 -3.97
N SER A 81 21.72 31.80 -3.24
CA SER A 81 21.73 31.99 -1.79
C SER A 81 20.81 30.99 -1.10
N GLU A 82 21.21 30.52 0.08
CA GLU A 82 20.34 29.69 0.93
C GLU A 82 19.31 30.59 1.60
N ALA A 83 18.04 30.21 1.50
CA ALA A 83 16.93 30.95 2.07
C ALA A 83 16.66 30.49 3.52
N PRO A 84 16.39 31.41 4.47
CA PRO A 84 16.28 31.08 5.89
C PRO A 84 14.96 30.38 6.26
N GLY A 85 14.97 29.57 7.33
CA GLY A 85 13.79 29.45 8.20
C GLY A 85 12.84 28.24 8.04
N PHE A 86 13.39 27.01 7.97
CA PHE A 86 12.57 25.78 7.98
C PHE A 86 12.76 24.84 9.20
N GLY A 87 13.72 25.12 10.10
CA GLY A 87 13.92 24.34 11.35
C GLY A 87 14.61 22.99 11.15
N ALA A 88 14.88 22.28 12.25
CA ALA A 88 15.54 20.96 12.20
C ALA A 88 14.57 19.88 11.67
N GLY A 89 15.05 19.04 10.74
CA GLY A 89 14.28 17.95 10.13
C GLY A 89 13.52 18.32 8.85
N ALA A 90 13.48 19.60 8.48
CA ALA A 90 13.04 20.03 7.15
C ALA A 90 14.17 19.91 6.13
N GLY A 91 13.80 19.97 4.85
CA GLY A 91 14.75 20.12 3.76
C GLY A 91 15.39 21.52 3.73
N GLN A 92 15.96 21.88 2.60
CA GLN A 92 16.66 23.16 2.43
C GLN A 92 16.15 23.88 1.19
N LEU A 93 16.05 25.21 1.28
CA LEU A 93 15.59 26.07 0.21
C LEU A 93 16.74 26.98 -0.24
N TRP A 94 16.97 27.03 -1.53
CA TRP A 94 17.86 27.99 -2.17
C TRP A 94 17.09 28.84 -3.15
N ILE A 95 17.61 30.03 -3.41
CA ILE A 95 17.11 30.93 -4.44
C ILE A 95 18.25 31.35 -5.38
N MET A 96 17.97 31.33 -6.67
CA MET A 96 18.68 32.08 -7.70
C MET A 96 17.75 33.21 -8.17
N PRO A 97 17.97 34.46 -7.73
CA PRO A 97 17.10 35.57 -8.12
C PRO A 97 17.26 35.88 -9.62
N SER A 98 16.43 36.77 -10.16
CA SER A 98 16.52 37.16 -11.56
C SER A 98 17.77 38.01 -11.83
N GLY A 99 18.20 38.79 -10.84
CA GLY A 99 19.40 39.62 -10.86
C GLY A 99 19.54 40.41 -9.56
N ALA A 100 20.71 41.02 -9.35
CA ALA A 100 20.93 41.94 -8.25
C ALA A 100 19.97 43.15 -8.37
N GLN A 101 19.41 43.61 -7.24
CA GLN A 101 18.41 44.71 -7.20
C GLN A 101 19.07 46.09 -7.35
N ARG A 102 19.80 46.28 -8.45
CA ARG A 102 20.58 47.48 -8.76
C ARG A 102 19.81 48.37 -9.74
N ALA A 103 20.10 49.67 -9.71
CA ALA A 103 19.52 50.63 -10.66
C ALA A 103 19.83 50.30 -12.14
N THR A 104 20.84 49.47 -12.42
CA THR A 104 21.22 49.04 -13.77
C THR A 104 20.43 47.84 -14.29
N TYR A 105 19.61 47.18 -13.47
CA TYR A 105 18.93 45.92 -13.82
C TYR A 105 18.20 45.99 -15.17
N ALA A 106 17.40 47.03 -15.40
CA ALA A 106 16.65 47.19 -16.65
C ALA A 106 17.57 47.36 -17.87
N ALA A 107 18.71 48.03 -17.71
CA ALA A 107 19.69 48.21 -18.76
C ALA A 107 20.46 46.91 -19.03
N ASP A 108 20.82 46.17 -17.98
CA ASP A 108 21.52 44.89 -18.09
C ASP A 108 20.63 43.82 -18.74
N PHE A 109 19.35 43.74 -18.35
CA PHE A 109 18.35 42.91 -19.00
C PHE A 109 18.19 43.23 -20.50
N SER A 110 18.06 44.52 -20.84
CA SER A 110 17.86 44.96 -22.23
C SER A 110 19.05 44.69 -23.15
N ARG A 111 20.25 44.44 -22.58
CA ARG A 111 21.47 44.12 -23.35
C ARG A 111 21.56 42.66 -23.76
N ILE A 112 20.80 41.77 -23.13
CA ILE A 112 20.85 40.34 -23.41
C ILE A 112 19.93 40.05 -24.60
N ASP A 113 20.54 39.85 -25.77
CA ASP A 113 19.87 39.25 -26.93
C ASP A 113 19.91 37.73 -26.80
N TRP A 114 18.78 37.16 -26.41
CA TRP A 114 18.62 35.72 -26.20
C TRP A 114 18.69 34.91 -27.50
N GLY A 115 18.27 35.50 -28.63
CA GLY A 115 18.39 34.86 -29.94
C GLY A 115 19.86 34.72 -30.32
N ALA A 116 20.61 35.82 -30.22
CA ALA A 116 22.06 35.81 -30.45
C ALA A 116 22.80 34.92 -29.44
N LEU A 117 22.36 34.86 -28.17
CA LEU A 117 22.94 33.96 -27.17
C LEU A 117 22.91 32.50 -27.65
N TYR A 118 21.76 32.04 -28.17
CA TYR A 118 21.60 30.66 -28.64
C TYR A 118 22.23 30.41 -30.01
N GLU A 119 22.11 31.36 -30.95
CA GLU A 119 22.58 31.18 -32.32
C GLU A 119 24.09 31.41 -32.47
N GLN A 120 24.69 32.26 -31.63
CA GLN A 120 26.05 32.79 -31.85
C GLN A 120 26.99 32.65 -30.64
N HIS A 121 26.48 32.31 -29.46
CA HIS A 121 27.27 32.27 -28.22
C HIS A 121 27.08 30.99 -27.41
N ASP A 122 26.72 29.89 -28.05
CA ASP A 122 26.61 28.56 -27.39
C ASP A 122 25.66 28.55 -26.18
N GLY A 123 24.59 29.34 -26.22
CA GLY A 123 23.63 29.47 -25.13
C GLY A 123 23.06 28.14 -24.63
N TYR A 124 22.82 27.19 -25.54
CA TYR A 124 22.39 25.84 -25.15
C TYR A 124 23.39 25.17 -24.19
N LEU A 125 24.69 25.22 -24.50
CA LEU A 125 25.74 24.62 -23.68
C LEU A 125 25.89 25.36 -22.34
N LEU A 126 25.71 26.68 -22.32
CA LEU A 126 25.70 27.46 -21.07
C LEU A 126 24.64 26.94 -20.10
N PHE A 127 23.41 26.69 -20.57
CA PHE A 127 22.33 26.25 -19.70
C PHE A 127 22.42 24.76 -19.32
N GLU A 128 23.01 23.91 -20.15
CA GLU A 128 23.35 22.53 -19.73
C GLU A 128 24.48 22.52 -18.69
N ASP A 129 25.49 23.38 -18.82
CA ASP A 129 26.52 23.58 -17.80
C ASP A 129 25.91 24.12 -16.50
N LEU A 130 25.02 25.11 -16.57
CA LEU A 130 24.29 25.63 -15.41
C LEU A 130 23.52 24.54 -14.66
N LYS A 131 22.81 23.66 -15.38
CA LYS A 131 22.11 22.51 -14.79
C LYS A 131 23.08 21.56 -14.08
N GLU A 132 24.25 21.31 -14.66
CA GLU A 132 25.26 20.46 -14.04
C GLU A 132 25.87 21.11 -12.80
N GLN A 133 26.14 22.42 -12.85
CA GLN A 133 26.58 23.18 -11.69
C GLN A 133 25.54 23.15 -10.56
N TRP A 134 24.24 23.31 -10.85
CA TRP A 134 23.17 23.16 -9.84
C TRP A 134 23.22 21.80 -9.15
N LYS A 135 23.38 20.70 -9.92
CA LYS A 135 23.49 19.34 -9.35
C LYS A 135 24.70 19.19 -8.44
N GLN A 136 25.84 19.80 -8.77
CA GLN A 136 27.08 19.62 -8.03
C GLN A 136 27.11 20.46 -6.75
N VAL A 137 26.71 21.73 -6.87
CA VAL A 137 26.76 22.74 -5.81
C VAL A 137 25.59 22.58 -4.85
N VAL A 138 24.37 22.69 -5.36
CA VAL A 138 23.15 22.71 -4.54
C VAL A 138 22.63 21.30 -4.28
N ARG A 139 22.96 20.32 -5.15
CA ARG A 139 22.44 18.94 -5.12
C ARG A 139 20.92 18.90 -4.84
N PRO A 140 20.10 19.65 -5.60
CA PRO A 140 18.69 19.75 -5.31
C PRO A 140 17.95 18.47 -5.74
N ASP A 141 16.95 18.11 -4.97
CA ASP A 141 15.93 17.14 -5.38
C ASP A 141 15.06 17.79 -6.46
N TYR A 142 14.67 19.06 -6.25
CA TYR A 142 13.83 19.84 -7.15
C TYR A 142 14.45 21.20 -7.51
N VAL A 143 14.33 21.58 -8.78
CA VAL A 143 14.54 22.97 -9.23
C VAL A 143 13.20 23.50 -9.71
N LEU A 144 12.74 24.61 -9.16
CA LEU A 144 11.47 25.23 -9.53
C LEU A 144 11.75 26.55 -10.24
N ILE A 145 11.27 26.69 -11.47
CA ILE A 145 11.53 27.87 -12.31
C ILE A 145 10.26 28.72 -12.42
N ASP A 146 10.34 29.99 -12.04
CA ASP A 146 9.28 30.97 -12.33
C ASP A 146 9.56 31.54 -13.73
N SER A 147 8.83 31.11 -14.76
CA SER A 147 9.11 31.56 -16.13
C SER A 147 8.57 32.97 -16.41
N ARG A 148 8.94 33.59 -17.54
CA ARG A 148 8.18 34.74 -18.09
C ARG A 148 6.81 34.29 -18.62
N THR A 149 5.83 35.21 -18.70
CA THR A 149 4.52 34.95 -19.33
C THR A 149 4.56 35.09 -20.85
N GLY A 150 3.72 34.34 -21.56
CA GLY A 150 3.46 34.55 -22.99
C GLY A 150 4.30 33.66 -23.91
N HIS A 151 4.33 34.00 -25.21
CA HIS A 151 5.11 33.25 -26.20
C HIS A 151 6.61 33.58 -26.19
N THR A 152 7.02 34.48 -25.28
CA THR A 152 8.37 35.08 -25.21
C THR A 152 9.32 34.31 -24.29
N ASP A 153 9.05 33.03 -24.00
CA ASP A 153 10.08 32.14 -23.46
C ASP A 153 11.19 32.02 -24.53
N THR A 154 12.18 32.89 -24.40
CA THR A 154 13.19 33.25 -25.39
C THR A 154 13.98 32.03 -25.83
N GLY A 155 13.49 31.30 -26.84
CA GLY A 155 14.10 30.06 -27.33
C GLY A 155 13.54 28.76 -26.75
N GLY A 156 12.53 28.80 -25.85
CA GLY A 156 12.00 27.62 -25.18
C GLY A 156 12.84 27.13 -24.00
N ILE A 157 13.64 28.01 -23.39
CA ILE A 157 14.55 27.67 -22.28
C ILE A 157 13.77 27.07 -21.12
N CYS A 158 12.74 27.80 -20.65
CA CYS A 158 11.99 27.42 -19.46
C CYS A 158 10.93 26.36 -19.76
N THR A 159 10.47 26.21 -21.00
CA THR A 159 9.38 25.28 -21.35
C THR A 159 9.85 23.98 -22.02
N ARG A 160 11.05 23.95 -22.61
CA ARG A 160 11.55 22.83 -23.42
C ARG A 160 12.95 22.33 -23.06
N GLN A 161 13.90 23.23 -22.81
CA GLN A 161 15.29 22.83 -22.52
C GLN A 161 15.47 22.40 -21.05
N LEU A 162 15.22 23.32 -20.12
CA LEU A 162 15.48 23.13 -18.69
C LEU A 162 14.56 22.09 -18.02
N PRO A 163 13.23 22.09 -18.22
CA PRO A 163 12.32 21.30 -17.39
C PRO A 163 12.32 19.81 -17.71
N ASP A 164 12.07 19.03 -16.66
CA ASP A 164 11.52 17.68 -16.74
C ASP A 164 9.98 17.72 -16.72
N ALA A 165 9.40 18.76 -16.10
CA ALA A 165 7.96 19.02 -16.07
C ALA A 165 7.61 20.50 -16.21
N VAL A 166 6.41 20.78 -16.71
CA VAL A 166 5.84 22.12 -16.78
C VAL A 166 4.47 22.14 -16.09
N ALA A 167 4.36 22.94 -15.03
CA ALA A 167 3.10 23.31 -14.41
C ALA A 167 2.50 24.51 -15.16
N ILE A 168 1.46 24.26 -15.95
CA ILE A 168 0.79 25.24 -16.79
C ILE A 168 -0.39 25.83 -16.02
N LEU A 169 -0.25 27.07 -15.56
CA LEU A 169 -1.29 27.82 -14.89
C LEU A 169 -2.12 28.65 -15.88
N PHE A 170 -3.43 28.58 -15.77
CA PHE A 170 -4.32 29.36 -16.63
C PHE A 170 -5.68 29.64 -16.00
N PHE A 171 -6.30 30.73 -16.44
CA PHE A 171 -7.73 30.95 -16.24
C PHE A 171 -8.48 30.39 -17.46
N PRO A 172 -9.58 29.62 -17.28
CA PRO A 172 -10.25 28.87 -18.36
C PRO A 172 -11.04 29.80 -19.30
N ASN A 173 -10.33 30.51 -20.18
CA ASN A 173 -10.91 31.39 -21.21
C ASN A 173 -10.32 31.10 -22.60
N ASP A 174 -10.97 31.61 -23.65
CA ASP A 174 -10.61 31.31 -25.04
C ASP A 174 -9.27 31.90 -25.48
N GLN A 175 -8.77 32.92 -24.77
CA GLN A 175 -7.46 33.50 -25.04
C GLN A 175 -6.34 32.59 -24.52
N ASN A 176 -6.47 32.10 -23.28
CA ASN A 176 -5.55 31.11 -22.72
C ASN A 176 -5.59 29.81 -23.52
N LEU A 177 -6.78 29.34 -23.92
CA LEU A 177 -6.90 28.13 -24.73
C LEU A 177 -6.09 28.24 -26.02
N ARG A 178 -6.31 29.29 -26.82
CA ARG A 178 -5.58 29.51 -28.08
C ARG A 178 -4.08 29.66 -27.88
N GLY A 179 -3.65 30.42 -26.86
CA GLY A 179 -2.23 30.63 -26.58
C GLY A 179 -1.53 29.36 -26.11
N LEU A 180 -2.18 28.58 -25.24
CA LEU A 180 -1.63 27.34 -24.71
C LEU A 180 -1.59 26.21 -25.72
N SER A 181 -2.56 26.13 -26.66
CA SER A 181 -2.55 25.09 -27.69
C SER A 181 -1.24 25.06 -28.48
N LYS A 182 -0.69 26.23 -28.83
CA LYS A 182 0.63 26.31 -29.48
C LYS A 182 1.76 25.84 -28.57
N VAL A 183 1.80 26.35 -27.34
CA VAL A 183 2.90 26.05 -26.40
C VAL A 183 2.92 24.57 -26.00
N VAL A 184 1.76 23.98 -25.71
CA VAL A 184 1.63 22.55 -25.41
C VAL A 184 2.05 21.69 -26.59
N HIS A 185 1.70 22.10 -27.81
CA HIS A 185 2.15 21.42 -29.02
C HIS A 185 3.68 21.45 -29.14
N ASP A 186 4.30 22.62 -28.98
CA ASP A 186 5.75 22.80 -29.10
C ASP A 186 6.52 21.97 -28.05
N ILE A 187 6.04 21.93 -26.79
CA ILE A 187 6.65 21.10 -25.72
C ILE A 187 6.58 19.60 -26.05
N ARG A 188 5.44 19.15 -26.58
CA ARG A 188 5.25 17.74 -26.94
C ARG A 188 6.05 17.34 -28.18
N ALA A 189 6.23 18.26 -29.15
CA ALA A 189 7.06 18.02 -30.33
C ALA A 189 8.52 17.82 -29.94
N GLU A 190 9.07 18.71 -29.10
CA GLU A 190 10.44 18.61 -28.59
C GLU A 190 10.71 17.26 -27.89
N SER A 191 9.75 16.82 -27.08
CA SER A 191 9.81 15.56 -26.34
C SER A 191 9.89 14.32 -27.24
N ARG A 192 9.39 14.40 -28.49
CA ARG A 192 9.38 13.28 -29.44
C ARG A 192 10.65 13.22 -30.29
N GLU A 193 11.25 14.37 -30.57
CA GLU A 193 12.34 14.50 -31.53
C GLU A 193 13.72 14.44 -30.88
N SER A 194 13.87 15.00 -29.68
CA SER A 194 15.18 15.37 -29.14
C SER A 194 15.46 14.88 -27.71
N ARG A 195 14.52 14.18 -27.06
CA ARG A 195 14.65 13.72 -25.65
C ARG A 195 14.40 12.22 -25.48
N THR A 196 15.13 11.61 -24.55
CA THR A 196 14.92 10.21 -24.13
C THR A 196 13.69 10.02 -23.26
N SER A 197 13.24 11.08 -22.59
CA SER A 197 12.05 11.11 -21.72
C SER A 197 11.19 12.33 -22.05
N PRO A 198 9.85 12.18 -22.05
CA PRO A 198 8.94 13.27 -22.33
C PRO A 198 8.92 14.29 -21.19
N ILE A 199 8.56 15.53 -21.50
CA ILE A 199 8.31 16.57 -20.52
C ILE A 199 6.88 16.39 -19.98
N ASP A 200 6.74 16.22 -18.67
CA ASP A 200 5.44 16.07 -18.03
C ASP A 200 4.68 17.41 -18.02
N LEU A 201 3.38 17.37 -18.31
CA LEU A 201 2.52 18.55 -18.32
C LEU A 201 1.48 18.45 -17.21
N HIS A 202 1.51 19.42 -16.30
CA HIS A 202 0.53 19.56 -15.22
C HIS A 202 -0.37 20.76 -15.50
N PHE A 203 -1.64 20.50 -15.79
CA PHE A 203 -2.61 21.56 -16.08
C PHE A 203 -3.25 22.04 -14.78
N VAL A 204 -3.14 23.33 -14.50
CA VAL A 204 -3.65 23.97 -13.28
C VAL A 204 -4.53 25.14 -13.67
N MET A 205 -5.83 24.98 -13.50
CA MET A 205 -6.75 26.11 -13.54
C MET A 205 -6.53 26.94 -12.28
N SER A 206 -6.25 28.23 -12.43
CA SER A 206 -5.91 29.11 -11.33
C SER A 206 -6.76 30.38 -11.34
N ASN A 207 -6.97 30.94 -10.14
CA ASN A 207 -7.82 32.10 -9.91
C ASN A 207 -9.28 31.88 -10.34
N VAL A 208 -9.75 30.63 -10.20
CA VAL A 208 -11.13 30.22 -10.51
C VAL A 208 -12.05 30.69 -9.38
N PRO A 209 -13.14 31.44 -9.66
CA PRO A 209 -14.13 31.80 -8.66
C PRO A 209 -14.72 30.56 -7.98
N ASP A 210 -15.00 30.70 -6.69
CA ASP A 210 -15.62 29.66 -5.89
C ASP A 210 -17.13 29.85 -5.87
N LEU A 211 -17.78 29.46 -6.97
CA LEU A 211 -19.21 29.65 -7.21
C LEU A 211 -19.80 28.37 -7.80
N ASP A 212 -21.10 28.19 -7.62
CA ASP A 212 -21.84 27.11 -8.25
C ASP A 212 -21.85 27.28 -9.79
N ASP A 213 -21.62 26.18 -10.51
CA ASP A 213 -21.60 26.15 -11.98
C ASP A 213 -22.95 25.66 -12.53
N GLU A 214 -24.06 26.28 -12.13
CA GLU A 214 -25.43 25.85 -12.49
C GLU A 214 -25.62 25.75 -14.02
N ASP A 215 -25.04 26.70 -14.76
CA ASP A 215 -25.08 26.78 -16.21
C ASP A 215 -24.00 25.93 -16.92
N ARG A 216 -23.22 25.15 -16.16
CA ARG A 216 -22.13 24.28 -16.66
C ARG A 216 -21.09 25.02 -17.51
N ILE A 217 -20.83 26.29 -17.19
CA ILE A 217 -19.92 27.16 -17.92
C ILE A 217 -18.49 26.66 -17.74
N LEU A 218 -18.09 26.37 -16.50
CA LEU A 218 -16.76 25.88 -16.20
C LEU A 218 -16.56 24.47 -16.75
N GLU A 219 -17.56 23.59 -16.61
CA GLU A 219 -17.54 22.24 -17.19
C GLU A 219 -17.29 22.29 -18.71
N ALA A 220 -18.06 23.09 -19.46
CA ALA A 220 -17.90 23.23 -20.90
C ALA A 220 -16.51 23.79 -21.30
N LYS A 221 -15.95 24.71 -20.51
CA LYS A 221 -14.58 25.21 -20.74
C LYS A 221 -13.53 24.13 -20.47
N ILE A 222 -13.68 23.33 -19.41
CA ILE A 222 -12.76 22.21 -19.12
C ILE A 222 -12.77 21.21 -20.28
N ASP A 223 -13.94 20.89 -20.83
CA ASP A 223 -14.05 19.96 -21.95
C ASP A 223 -13.35 20.48 -23.21
N ALA A 224 -13.54 21.76 -23.56
CA ALA A 224 -12.84 22.38 -24.68
C ALA A 224 -11.31 22.39 -24.48
N PHE A 225 -10.85 22.65 -23.26
CA PHE A 225 -9.43 22.57 -22.91
C PHE A 225 -8.90 21.13 -22.99
N ARG A 226 -9.67 20.14 -22.52
CA ARG A 226 -9.31 18.73 -22.57
C ARG A 226 -9.14 18.26 -24.01
N GLU A 227 -10.07 18.63 -24.88
CA GLU A 227 -10.04 18.26 -26.30
C GLU A 227 -8.84 18.89 -27.02
N GLN A 228 -8.62 20.20 -26.88
CA GLN A 228 -7.54 20.88 -27.61
C GLN A 228 -6.16 20.63 -27.04
N LEU A 229 -6.02 20.53 -25.72
CA LEU A 229 -4.74 20.34 -25.05
C LEU A 229 -4.43 18.85 -24.80
N ASP A 230 -5.34 17.93 -25.10
CA ASP A 230 -5.19 16.47 -24.99
C ASP A 230 -4.57 16.03 -23.64
N PHE A 231 -5.22 16.42 -22.54
CA PHE A 231 -4.83 15.93 -21.21
C PHE A 231 -5.74 14.79 -20.74
N ARG A 232 -5.14 13.74 -20.17
CA ARG A 232 -5.86 12.52 -19.75
C ARG A 232 -6.53 12.63 -18.39
N ARG A 233 -5.95 13.40 -17.47
CA ARG A 233 -6.53 13.71 -16.16
C ARG A 233 -7.00 15.15 -16.18
N GLY A 234 -8.17 15.41 -15.58
CA GLY A 234 -8.69 16.77 -15.44
C GLY A 234 -7.66 17.71 -14.80
N PRO A 235 -7.76 19.02 -15.07
CA PRO A 235 -6.83 19.98 -14.51
C PRO A 235 -7.02 20.08 -12.99
N LEU A 236 -5.94 20.38 -12.28
CA LEU A 236 -6.02 20.80 -10.89
C LEU A 236 -6.69 22.18 -10.82
N VAL A 237 -7.29 22.50 -9.68
CA VAL A 237 -7.96 23.80 -9.47
C VAL A 237 -7.33 24.50 -8.28
N VAL A 238 -6.87 25.72 -8.50
CA VAL A 238 -6.49 26.69 -7.48
C VAL A 238 -7.52 27.81 -7.52
N HIS A 239 -8.33 27.89 -6.48
CA HIS A 239 -9.42 28.87 -6.45
C HIS A 239 -8.91 30.27 -6.14
N ARG A 240 -9.73 31.27 -6.47
CA ARG A 240 -9.49 32.64 -6.05
C ARG A 240 -9.54 32.72 -4.52
N TYR A 241 -8.65 33.54 -3.95
CA TYR A 241 -8.67 33.87 -2.54
C TYR A 241 -9.06 35.31 -2.31
N ASP A 242 -10.22 35.54 -1.72
CA ASP A 242 -10.67 36.88 -1.39
C ASP A 242 -10.20 37.25 0.02
N SER A 243 -8.93 37.62 0.15
CA SER A 243 -8.37 38.09 1.44
C SER A 243 -7.29 39.15 1.25
N LEU A 244 -7.36 40.19 2.08
CA LEU A 244 -6.33 41.23 2.17
C LEU A 244 -4.95 40.68 2.59
N SER A 245 -4.90 39.47 3.15
CA SER A 245 -3.63 38.84 3.50
C SER A 245 -2.74 38.57 2.28
N LEU A 246 -3.29 38.51 1.07
CA LEU A 246 -2.50 38.40 -0.17
C LEU A 246 -1.53 39.57 -0.35
N LEU A 247 -1.86 40.76 0.17
CA LEU A 247 -0.99 41.94 0.10
C LEU A 247 0.32 41.76 0.89
N ASN A 248 0.35 40.82 1.83
CA ASN A 248 1.51 40.50 2.65
C ASN A 248 2.27 39.27 2.16
N GLN A 249 1.97 38.77 0.94
CA GLN A 249 2.66 37.64 0.32
C GLN A 249 2.74 36.40 1.22
N VAL A 250 1.59 36.09 1.83
CA VAL A 250 1.42 34.92 2.70
C VAL A 250 1.70 33.64 1.93
N VAL A 251 2.47 32.74 2.56
CA VAL A 251 2.70 31.38 2.04
C VAL A 251 1.69 30.45 2.69
N PHE A 252 0.62 30.14 1.98
CA PHE A 252 -0.51 29.34 2.50
C PHE A 252 -0.09 28.00 3.10
N THR A 253 0.79 27.24 2.44
CA THR A 253 1.22 25.92 2.94
C THR A 253 1.96 26.00 4.27
N LYS A 254 2.55 27.16 4.62
CA LYS A 254 3.23 27.41 5.90
C LYS A 254 2.37 28.17 6.90
N ASP A 255 1.84 29.31 6.50
CA ASP A 255 1.20 30.29 7.37
C ASP A 255 -0.29 29.99 7.59
N ARG A 256 -0.92 29.26 6.66
CA ARG A 256 -2.34 28.88 6.72
C ARG A 256 -2.57 27.42 6.26
N PRO A 257 -1.93 26.43 6.91
CA PRO A 257 -1.88 25.04 6.43
C PRO A 257 -3.26 24.35 6.40
N ARG A 258 -4.26 24.87 7.11
CA ARG A 258 -5.64 24.36 7.10
C ARG A 258 -6.55 25.06 6.08
N SER A 259 -6.03 26.04 5.34
CA SER A 259 -6.81 26.74 4.31
C SER A 259 -7.02 25.85 3.10
N ARG A 260 -8.09 26.12 2.33
CA ARG A 260 -8.34 25.43 1.07
C ARG A 260 -7.15 25.54 0.11
N LEU A 261 -6.58 26.74 -0.04
CA LEU A 261 -5.44 26.96 -0.93
C LEU A 261 -4.21 26.16 -0.53
N ALA A 262 -3.95 26.03 0.78
CA ALA A 262 -2.87 25.17 1.23
C ALA A 262 -3.09 23.73 0.75
N LYS A 263 -4.31 23.21 0.84
CA LYS A 263 -4.67 21.89 0.31
C LYS A 263 -4.47 21.83 -1.22
N GLU A 264 -4.97 22.81 -1.97
CA GLU A 264 -4.85 22.84 -3.44
C GLU A 264 -3.39 22.93 -3.91
N TYR A 265 -2.53 23.67 -3.20
CA TYR A 265 -1.09 23.67 -3.45
C TYR A 265 -0.43 22.34 -3.05
N CYS A 266 -0.86 21.70 -1.96
CA CYS A 266 -0.41 20.35 -1.61
C CYS A 266 -0.84 19.30 -2.67
N ASP A 267 -2.00 19.47 -3.30
CA ASP A 267 -2.47 18.63 -4.40
C ASP A 267 -1.58 18.84 -5.64
N LEU A 268 -1.20 20.09 -5.95
CA LEU A 268 -0.23 20.40 -7.01
C LEU A 268 1.14 19.76 -6.74
N VAL A 269 1.66 19.88 -5.52
CA VAL A 269 2.92 19.23 -5.11
C VAL A 269 2.81 17.72 -5.31
N SER A 270 1.69 17.11 -4.91
CA SER A 270 1.50 15.67 -5.02
C SER A 270 1.40 15.21 -6.47
N GLU A 271 0.78 15.98 -7.35
CA GLU A 271 0.76 15.67 -8.79
C GLU A 271 2.16 15.79 -9.42
N ILE A 272 2.95 16.81 -9.07
CA ILE A 272 4.35 16.95 -9.53
C ILE A 272 5.21 15.77 -9.01
N VAL A 273 5.14 15.49 -7.71
CA VAL A 273 5.88 14.38 -7.08
C VAL A 273 5.52 13.03 -7.69
N SER A 274 4.23 12.79 -8.01
CA SER A 274 3.77 11.52 -8.59
C SER A 274 4.39 11.17 -9.96
N ARG A 275 5.01 12.14 -10.64
CA ARG A 275 5.72 11.93 -11.91
C ARG A 275 7.22 11.72 -11.74
N ASN A 276 7.78 12.11 -10.60
CA ASN A 276 9.19 11.95 -10.32
C ASN A 276 9.45 10.62 -9.59
N LEU A 277 9.78 9.57 -10.34
CA LEU A 277 10.08 8.25 -9.76
C LEU A 277 11.37 8.23 -8.91
N ALA A 278 12.24 9.25 -9.06
CA ALA A 278 13.41 9.39 -8.22
C ALA A 278 13.10 10.00 -6.85
N ASP A 279 11.95 10.66 -6.69
CA ASP A 279 11.44 11.04 -5.37
C ASP A 279 10.80 9.82 -4.70
N ARG A 280 11.10 9.66 -3.41
CA ARG A 280 10.62 8.54 -2.60
C ARG A 280 9.09 8.44 -2.57
N ASP A 281 8.42 9.56 -2.33
CA ASP A 281 6.96 9.56 -2.24
C ASP A 281 6.34 9.39 -3.64
N GLY A 282 7.03 9.88 -4.68
CA GLY A 282 6.67 9.64 -6.08
C GLY A 282 6.70 8.15 -6.44
N ALA A 283 7.75 7.44 -6.03
CA ALA A 283 7.88 5.99 -6.21
C ALA A 283 6.79 5.21 -5.45
N LEU A 284 6.54 5.55 -4.18
CA LEU A 284 5.50 4.90 -3.37
C LEU A 284 4.09 5.15 -3.94
N ASP A 285 3.77 6.38 -4.38
CA ASP A 285 2.49 6.69 -5.02
C ASP A 285 2.32 5.91 -6.33
N TYR A 286 3.38 5.82 -7.14
CA TYR A 286 3.35 5.05 -8.38
C TYR A 286 3.03 3.57 -8.12
N VAL A 287 3.79 2.92 -7.22
CA VAL A 287 3.57 1.51 -6.85
C VAL A 287 2.17 1.34 -6.25
N GLY A 288 1.75 2.22 -5.35
CA GLY A 288 0.43 2.17 -4.73
C GLY A 288 -0.73 2.29 -5.73
N ARG A 289 -0.61 3.16 -6.75
CA ARG A 289 -1.60 3.25 -7.85
C ARG A 289 -1.60 1.99 -8.70
N ALA A 290 -0.42 1.43 -8.98
CA ALA A 290 -0.30 0.17 -9.72
C ALA A 290 -1.00 -0.98 -8.97
N SER A 291 -0.73 -1.14 -7.67
CA SER A 291 -1.39 -2.14 -6.81
C SER A 291 -2.90 -1.94 -6.74
N ARG A 292 -3.38 -0.70 -6.56
CA ARG A 292 -4.83 -0.42 -6.55
C ARG A 292 -5.49 -0.76 -7.88
N SER A 293 -4.86 -0.39 -9.00
CA SER A 293 -5.38 -0.69 -10.34
C SER A 293 -5.50 -2.20 -10.57
N TRP A 294 -4.48 -2.95 -10.17
CA TRP A 294 -4.46 -4.41 -10.31
C TRP A 294 -5.54 -5.07 -9.45
N ARG A 295 -5.60 -4.75 -8.15
CA ARG A 295 -6.55 -5.36 -7.21
C ARG A 295 -8.02 -5.04 -7.52
N GLN A 296 -8.32 -3.83 -7.97
CA GLN A 296 -9.71 -3.41 -8.21
C GLN A 296 -10.22 -3.78 -9.61
N ARG A 297 -9.35 -3.71 -10.63
CA ARG A 297 -9.78 -3.81 -12.04
C ARG A 297 -9.19 -5.02 -12.76
N GLY A 298 -8.23 -5.74 -12.16
CA GLY A 298 -7.54 -6.85 -12.81
C GLY A 298 -6.73 -6.44 -14.04
N VAL A 299 -6.45 -5.15 -14.22
CA VAL A 299 -5.72 -4.61 -15.38
C VAL A 299 -4.50 -3.83 -14.96
N ALA A 300 -3.44 -3.96 -15.76
CA ALA A 300 -2.22 -3.18 -15.61
C ALA A 300 -2.53 -1.68 -15.62
N TYR A 301 -1.83 -0.92 -14.77
CA TYR A 301 -2.05 0.51 -14.61
C TYR A 301 -1.71 1.31 -15.88
N GLU A 302 -0.73 0.83 -16.63
CA GLU A 302 -0.35 1.31 -17.95
C GLU A 302 0.18 0.13 -18.79
N ARG A 303 0.73 0.41 -19.98
CA ARG A 303 1.27 -0.66 -20.83
C ARG A 303 2.37 -1.43 -20.08
N PRO A 304 2.38 -2.78 -20.12
CA PRO A 304 3.32 -3.59 -19.34
C PRO A 304 4.80 -3.23 -19.57
N ASP A 305 5.22 -2.99 -20.80
CA ASP A 305 6.60 -2.62 -21.15
C ASP A 305 7.05 -1.28 -20.52
N VAL A 306 6.13 -0.33 -20.40
CA VAL A 306 6.38 0.97 -19.78
C VAL A 306 6.42 0.82 -18.27
N MET A 307 5.47 0.07 -17.71
CA MET A 307 5.40 -0.19 -16.28
C MET A 307 6.65 -0.91 -15.79
N ASP A 308 7.09 -1.97 -16.49
CA ASP A 308 8.27 -2.74 -16.14
C ASP A 308 9.54 -1.89 -16.12
N ARG A 309 9.70 -0.98 -17.09
CA ARG A 309 10.81 -0.04 -17.13
C ARG A 309 10.81 0.89 -15.91
N LYS A 310 9.64 1.43 -15.54
CA LYS A 310 9.47 2.33 -14.40
C LYS A 310 9.70 1.61 -13.06
N LEU A 311 9.21 0.38 -12.91
CA LEU A 311 9.46 -0.43 -11.72
C LEU A 311 10.95 -0.76 -11.57
N GLY A 312 11.63 -1.08 -12.67
CA GLY A 312 13.09 -1.28 -12.67
C GLY A 312 13.88 0.00 -12.35
N GLU A 313 13.40 1.16 -12.79
CA GLU A 313 13.96 2.45 -12.38
C GLU A 313 13.79 2.70 -10.89
N ILE A 314 12.59 2.48 -10.35
CA ILE A 314 12.29 2.61 -8.91
C ILE A 314 13.23 1.71 -8.10
N GLU A 315 13.35 0.45 -8.47
CA GLU A 315 14.22 -0.50 -7.77
C GLU A 315 15.69 -0.04 -7.74
N ARG A 316 16.18 0.48 -8.88
CA ARG A 316 17.56 0.94 -9.03
C ARG A 316 17.83 2.20 -8.23
N VAL A 317 16.93 3.19 -8.28
CA VAL A 317 17.10 4.49 -7.61
C VAL A 317 16.93 4.33 -6.10
N HIS A 318 15.95 3.55 -5.67
CA HIS A 318 15.60 3.35 -4.25
C HIS A 318 16.18 2.05 -3.70
N ALA A 319 17.34 1.62 -4.19
CA ALA A 319 17.95 0.34 -3.85
C ALA A 319 18.30 0.16 -2.36
N ARG A 320 18.25 1.25 -1.57
CA ARG A 320 18.53 1.30 -0.13
C ARG A 320 17.34 1.81 0.70
N ASP A 321 16.19 2.07 0.10
CA ASP A 321 14.99 2.47 0.84
C ASP A 321 14.13 1.23 1.10
N GLY A 322 14.11 0.79 2.36
CA GLY A 322 13.45 -0.47 2.70
C GLY A 322 11.94 -0.46 2.49
N GLU A 323 11.27 0.68 2.69
CA GLU A 323 9.81 0.78 2.50
C GLU A 323 9.45 0.74 1.02
N VAL A 324 10.21 1.45 0.17
CA VAL A 324 10.01 1.41 -1.29
C VAL A 324 10.24 -0.01 -1.83
N LEU A 325 11.30 -0.69 -1.38
CA LEU A 325 11.58 -2.07 -1.79
C LEU A 325 10.50 -3.05 -1.33
N PHE A 326 10.00 -2.90 -0.11
CA PHE A 326 8.89 -3.71 0.38
C PHE A 326 7.60 -3.49 -0.43
N ALA A 327 7.23 -2.23 -0.66
CA ALA A 327 6.05 -1.89 -1.47
C ALA A 327 6.16 -2.45 -2.90
N LEU A 328 7.35 -2.32 -3.52
CA LEU A 328 7.63 -2.86 -4.84
C LEU A 328 7.55 -4.39 -4.84
N GLY A 329 8.15 -5.06 -3.85
CA GLY A 329 8.09 -6.52 -3.72
C GLY A 329 6.67 -7.04 -3.54
N ALA A 330 5.89 -6.41 -2.67
CA ALA A 330 4.49 -6.75 -2.45
C ALA A 330 3.65 -6.60 -3.74
N PHE A 331 3.84 -5.52 -4.50
CA PHE A 331 3.16 -5.35 -5.78
C PHE A 331 3.59 -6.39 -6.82
N LEU A 332 4.90 -6.67 -6.94
CA LEU A 332 5.42 -7.62 -7.92
C LEU A 332 5.00 -9.07 -7.59
N GLU A 333 4.86 -9.42 -6.31
CA GLU A 333 4.29 -10.70 -5.89
C GLU A 333 2.86 -10.88 -6.45
N GLU A 334 2.02 -9.86 -6.32
CA GLU A 334 0.64 -9.85 -6.83
C GLU A 334 0.59 -9.85 -8.37
N TYR A 335 1.50 -9.12 -9.03
CA TYR A 335 1.47 -8.88 -10.48
C TYR A 335 2.12 -10.01 -11.30
N ARG A 336 3.28 -10.52 -10.87
CA ARG A 336 4.09 -11.50 -11.62
C ARG A 336 4.07 -12.92 -11.05
N ARG A 337 3.35 -13.14 -9.94
CA ARG A 337 3.40 -14.35 -9.10
C ARG A 337 4.79 -14.55 -8.48
N ARG A 338 4.86 -15.36 -7.41
CA ARG A 338 6.07 -15.57 -6.60
C ARG A 338 7.27 -16.02 -7.45
N SER A 339 8.24 -15.13 -7.63
CA SER A 339 9.52 -15.42 -8.29
C SER A 339 10.70 -15.14 -7.35
N GLU A 340 11.86 -15.74 -7.63
CA GLU A 340 13.06 -15.57 -6.81
C GLU A 340 13.47 -14.10 -6.66
N THR A 341 13.32 -13.33 -7.73
CA THR A 341 13.59 -11.89 -7.76
C THR A 341 12.73 -11.12 -6.77
N VAL A 342 11.46 -11.50 -6.57
CA VAL A 342 10.56 -10.85 -5.61
C VAL A 342 11.00 -11.13 -4.18
N GLY A 343 11.39 -12.37 -3.86
CA GLY A 343 11.92 -12.71 -2.54
C GLY A 343 13.13 -11.85 -2.16
N SER A 344 14.02 -11.57 -3.13
CA SER A 344 15.20 -10.73 -2.88
C SER A 344 14.87 -9.28 -2.50
N LEU A 345 13.70 -8.75 -2.89
CA LEU A 345 13.25 -7.42 -2.49
C LEU A 345 12.91 -7.35 -1.00
N PHE A 346 12.28 -8.40 -0.45
CA PHE A 346 11.99 -8.48 0.98
C PHE A 346 13.26 -8.65 1.82
N ASP A 347 14.23 -9.43 1.33
CA ASP A 347 15.56 -9.54 1.96
C ASP A 347 16.24 -8.16 2.05
N ARG A 348 16.27 -7.42 0.94
CA ARG A 348 16.87 -6.09 0.86
C ARG A 348 16.09 -5.04 1.65
N ALA A 349 14.77 -5.14 1.70
CA ALA A 349 13.92 -4.25 2.48
C ALA A 349 14.24 -4.33 3.98
N ILE A 350 14.30 -5.56 4.52
CA ILE A 350 14.65 -5.82 5.91
C ILE A 350 16.10 -5.39 6.18
N ALA A 351 17.04 -5.72 5.29
CA ALA A 351 18.44 -5.29 5.43
C ALA A 351 18.63 -3.76 5.41
N ALA A 352 17.69 -3.02 4.80
CA ALA A 352 17.64 -1.56 4.81
C ALA A 352 16.90 -0.97 6.03
N GLY A 353 16.49 -1.80 6.99
CA GLY A 353 15.84 -1.38 8.24
C GLY A 353 14.32 -1.25 8.16
N HIS A 354 13.67 -1.72 7.09
CA HIS A 354 12.20 -1.79 7.02
C HIS A 354 11.73 -3.14 7.57
N GLU A 355 11.42 -3.17 8.86
CA GLU A 355 11.17 -4.39 9.63
C GLU A 355 9.73 -4.51 10.18
N PRO A 356 8.66 -4.13 9.47
CA PRO A 356 7.32 -4.40 9.96
C PRO A 356 7.01 -5.92 9.91
N PRO A 357 6.06 -6.41 10.72
CA PRO A 357 5.69 -7.83 10.75
C PRO A 357 5.38 -8.42 9.36
N GLN A 358 4.73 -7.63 8.50
CA GLN A 358 4.40 -8.02 7.13
C GLN A 358 5.65 -8.31 6.28
N ALA A 359 6.75 -7.60 6.50
CA ALA A 359 8.00 -7.83 5.77
C ALA A 359 8.62 -9.17 6.14
N TYR A 360 8.67 -9.49 7.43
CA TYR A 360 9.14 -10.79 7.91
C TYR A 360 8.27 -11.93 7.39
N LEU A 361 6.94 -11.79 7.47
CA LEU A 361 6.03 -12.83 7.02
C LEU A 361 6.14 -13.10 5.51
N LYS A 362 6.25 -12.04 4.71
CA LYS A 362 6.49 -12.18 3.26
C LYS A 362 7.81 -12.90 2.98
N ARG A 363 8.90 -12.54 3.66
CA ARG A 363 10.17 -13.25 3.52
C ARG A 363 10.05 -14.72 3.96
N ALA A 364 9.34 -14.99 5.06
CA ALA A 364 9.14 -16.34 5.59
C ALA A 364 8.50 -17.27 4.55
N TYR A 365 7.47 -16.81 3.84
CA TYR A 365 6.86 -17.58 2.75
C TYR A 365 7.84 -17.90 1.63
N PHE A 366 8.65 -16.93 1.19
CA PHE A 366 9.65 -17.17 0.15
C PHE A 366 10.78 -18.11 0.62
N ARG A 367 11.15 -18.08 1.90
CA ARG A 367 12.10 -19.04 2.49
C ARG A 367 11.53 -20.45 2.54
N ALA A 368 10.28 -20.59 3.00
CA ALA A 368 9.57 -21.86 3.04
C ALA A 368 9.43 -22.49 1.64
N ASP A 369 9.04 -21.69 0.63
CA ASP A 369 8.91 -22.13 -0.77
C ASP A 369 10.26 -22.62 -1.37
N ARG A 370 11.39 -22.17 -0.82
CA ARG A 370 12.76 -22.61 -1.21
C ARG A 370 13.30 -23.76 -0.37
N GLY A 371 12.53 -24.27 0.59
CA GLY A 371 12.93 -25.33 1.51
C GLY A 371 13.72 -24.88 2.74
N ASP A 372 13.86 -23.57 2.98
CA ASP A 372 14.46 -23.01 4.20
C ASP A 372 13.39 -22.86 5.31
N ALA A 373 12.92 -24.01 5.82
CA ALA A 373 11.92 -24.04 6.88
C ALA A 373 12.43 -23.43 8.21
N ALA A 374 13.72 -23.54 8.49
CA ALA A 374 14.33 -22.96 9.69
C ALA A 374 14.29 -21.42 9.63
N GLY A 375 14.77 -20.83 8.53
CA GLY A 375 14.74 -19.39 8.35
C GLY A 375 13.33 -18.82 8.21
N ALA A 376 12.38 -19.58 7.68
CA ALA A 376 10.96 -19.21 7.68
C ALA A 376 10.38 -19.17 9.11
N GLY A 377 10.71 -20.17 9.93
CA GLY A 377 10.30 -20.21 11.34
C GLY A 377 10.90 -19.09 12.18
N GLU A 378 12.16 -18.71 11.93
CA GLU A 378 12.79 -17.56 12.59
C GLU A 378 12.06 -16.24 12.29
N ASP A 379 11.67 -16.02 11.03
CA ASP A 379 10.91 -14.85 10.63
C ASP A 379 9.50 -14.84 11.22
N ALA A 380 8.84 -16.00 11.23
CA ALA A 380 7.54 -16.16 11.87
C ALA A 380 7.60 -15.85 13.38
N LEU A 381 8.65 -16.29 14.08
CA LEU A 381 8.85 -15.94 15.49
C LEU A 381 9.09 -14.44 15.68
N ARG A 382 9.76 -13.75 14.75
CA ARG A 382 9.87 -12.28 14.81
C ARG A 382 8.51 -11.60 14.68
N VAL A 383 7.64 -12.10 13.80
CA VAL A 383 6.25 -11.61 13.70
C VAL A 383 5.51 -11.81 15.02
N LEU A 384 5.62 -12.98 15.64
CA LEU A 384 4.93 -13.30 16.90
C LEU A 384 5.47 -12.51 18.10
N HIS A 385 6.70 -11.99 18.04
CA HIS A 385 7.27 -11.10 19.06
C HIS A 385 6.96 -9.61 18.85
N SER A 386 6.26 -9.25 17.78
CA SER A 386 5.88 -7.85 17.52
C SER A 386 4.53 -7.49 18.17
N ASP A 387 4.40 -6.22 18.55
CA ASP A 387 3.14 -5.63 18.99
C ASP A 387 2.21 -5.31 17.79
N ASP A 388 0.91 -5.16 18.05
CA ASP A 388 -0.11 -4.69 17.09
C ASP A 388 -0.16 -5.47 15.75
N VAL A 389 -0.03 -6.79 15.83
CA VAL A 389 -0.10 -7.69 14.66
C VAL A 389 -1.56 -8.10 14.41
N PRO A 390 -2.12 -7.86 13.21
CA PRO A 390 -3.48 -8.29 12.88
C PRO A 390 -3.67 -9.82 13.01
N PRO A 391 -4.83 -10.30 13.50
CA PRO A 391 -5.08 -11.73 13.75
C PRO A 391 -4.77 -12.67 12.57
N PRO A 392 -5.11 -12.33 11.29
CA PRO A 392 -4.75 -13.19 10.16
C PRO A 392 -3.24 -13.40 10.01
N LEU A 393 -2.43 -12.36 10.25
CA LEU A 393 -0.96 -12.46 10.16
C LEU A 393 -0.38 -13.28 11.31
N VAL A 394 -0.98 -13.19 12.50
CA VAL A 394 -0.62 -14.05 13.63
C VAL A 394 -0.86 -15.51 13.25
N ARG A 395 -2.04 -15.86 12.72
CA ARG A 395 -2.34 -17.23 12.28
C ARG A 395 -1.39 -17.73 11.19
N GLU A 396 -1.07 -16.89 10.21
CA GLU A 396 -0.10 -17.21 9.16
C GLU A 396 1.30 -17.48 9.74
N ALA A 397 1.74 -16.65 10.69
CA ALA A 397 3.02 -16.85 11.37
C ALA A 397 3.05 -18.18 12.13
N ILE A 398 1.99 -18.53 12.87
CA ILE A 398 1.93 -19.79 13.62
C ILE A 398 2.14 -21.01 12.69
N SER A 399 1.50 -21.03 11.51
CA SER A 399 1.69 -22.13 10.55
C SER A 399 3.10 -22.26 9.97
N LEU A 400 3.91 -21.20 10.05
CA LEU A 400 5.28 -21.20 9.54
C LEU A 400 6.31 -21.52 10.63
N VAL A 401 5.91 -21.55 11.91
CA VAL A 401 6.79 -21.97 13.00
C VAL A 401 6.99 -23.48 12.94
N ALA A 402 8.25 -23.92 13.02
CA ALA A 402 8.56 -25.34 13.05
C ALA A 402 7.89 -26.03 14.26
N PRO A 403 7.46 -27.30 14.14
CA PRO A 403 6.83 -28.10 15.20
C PRO A 403 7.39 -27.90 16.63
N GLY A 404 8.72 -27.94 16.77
CA GLY A 404 9.40 -27.79 18.07
C GLY A 404 9.39 -26.38 18.66
N GLY A 405 9.07 -25.35 17.87
CA GLY A 405 9.01 -23.94 18.28
C GLY A 405 7.63 -23.47 18.75
N LEU A 406 6.60 -24.31 18.61
CA LEU A 406 5.21 -23.94 18.87
C LEU A 406 4.87 -23.81 20.37
N ARG A 407 5.68 -24.39 21.27
CA ARG A 407 5.39 -24.41 22.72
C ARG A 407 5.25 -23.04 23.38
N ALA A 408 5.93 -22.01 22.87
CA ALA A 408 5.91 -20.66 23.43
C ALA A 408 4.96 -19.69 22.69
N VAL A 409 4.31 -20.16 21.62
CA VAL A 409 3.50 -19.29 20.74
C VAL A 409 2.28 -18.72 21.45
N ALA A 410 1.63 -19.49 22.32
CA ALA A 410 0.47 -19.03 23.08
C ALA A 410 0.81 -17.85 24.02
N GLU A 411 2.06 -17.76 24.46
CA GLU A 411 2.58 -16.69 25.33
C GLU A 411 3.27 -15.56 24.54
N SER A 412 3.28 -15.65 23.21
CA SER A 412 3.93 -14.65 22.36
C SER A 412 3.23 -13.28 22.47
N VAL A 413 4.02 -12.23 22.31
CA VAL A 413 3.56 -10.83 22.40
C VAL A 413 2.36 -10.59 21.48
N ALA A 414 2.44 -11.05 20.23
CA ALA A 414 1.38 -10.89 19.25
C ALA A 414 0.08 -11.57 19.68
N VAL A 415 0.13 -12.80 20.22
CA VAL A 415 -1.06 -13.54 20.66
C VAL A 415 -1.67 -12.91 21.92
N VAL A 416 -0.84 -12.51 22.89
CA VAL A 416 -1.31 -11.86 24.12
C VAL A 416 -1.87 -10.45 23.85
N ALA A 417 -1.42 -9.75 22.82
CA ALA A 417 -1.98 -8.45 22.46
C ALA A 417 -3.40 -8.53 21.86
N LEU A 418 -3.83 -9.70 21.38
CA LEU A 418 -5.14 -9.89 20.74
C LEU A 418 -6.31 -9.82 21.73
N SER A 419 -7.46 -9.39 21.21
CA SER A 419 -8.74 -9.48 21.92
C SER A 419 -9.11 -10.94 22.22
N LEU A 420 -9.97 -11.17 23.22
CA LEU A 420 -10.44 -12.52 23.56
C LEU A 420 -11.12 -13.20 22.37
N ASP A 421 -11.92 -12.48 21.59
CA ASP A 421 -12.57 -13.01 20.38
C ASP A 421 -11.55 -13.40 19.30
N ASP A 422 -10.54 -12.57 19.07
CA ASP A 422 -9.48 -12.87 18.09
C ASP A 422 -8.66 -14.09 18.49
N ARG A 423 -8.36 -14.26 19.79
CA ARG A 423 -7.66 -15.46 20.28
C ARG A 423 -8.52 -16.71 20.11
N ILE A 424 -9.82 -16.65 20.42
CA ILE A 424 -10.77 -17.74 20.18
C ILE A 424 -10.83 -18.07 18.68
N TRP A 425 -10.90 -17.05 17.82
CA TRP A 425 -10.89 -17.22 16.38
C TRP A 425 -9.60 -17.90 15.90
N ILE A 426 -8.41 -17.43 16.31
CA ILE A 426 -7.15 -18.09 15.94
C ILE A 426 -7.16 -19.56 16.38
N ALA A 427 -7.49 -19.85 17.63
CA ALA A 427 -7.53 -21.21 18.15
C ALA A 427 -8.55 -22.10 17.40
N SER A 428 -9.62 -21.51 16.86
CA SER A 428 -10.58 -22.22 16.00
C SER A 428 -10.00 -22.61 14.63
N THR A 429 -8.94 -21.94 14.16
CA THR A 429 -8.30 -22.21 12.85
C THR A 429 -7.05 -23.11 12.94
N LEU A 430 -6.60 -23.44 14.14
CA LEU A 430 -5.43 -24.29 14.40
C LEU A 430 -5.86 -25.75 14.51
N GLU A 431 -6.07 -26.39 13.36
CA GLU A 431 -6.73 -27.69 13.26
C GLU A 431 -5.99 -28.71 12.38
N GLU A 432 -4.81 -28.40 11.82
CA GLU A 432 -4.20 -29.26 10.80
C GLU A 432 -3.25 -30.30 11.41
N THR A 433 -2.46 -29.89 12.41
CA THR A 433 -1.45 -30.74 13.04
C THR A 433 -1.67 -30.89 14.55
N PRO A 434 -1.21 -31.99 15.18
CA PRO A 434 -1.26 -32.14 16.63
C PRO A 434 -0.59 -30.97 17.38
N ASP A 435 0.48 -30.41 16.85
CA ASP A 435 1.17 -29.27 17.48
C ASP A 435 0.35 -27.98 17.36
N GLU A 436 -0.28 -27.70 16.21
CA GLU A 436 -1.22 -26.58 16.08
C GLU A 436 -2.38 -26.72 17.08
N ILE A 437 -2.94 -27.92 17.20
CA ILE A 437 -4.02 -28.21 18.16
C ILE A 437 -3.52 -28.00 19.60
N GLY A 438 -2.28 -28.37 19.91
CA GLY A 438 -1.65 -28.10 21.20
C GLY A 438 -1.51 -26.61 21.52
N VAL A 439 -1.16 -25.79 20.52
CA VAL A 439 -1.14 -24.33 20.65
C VAL A 439 -2.55 -23.78 20.89
N ALA A 440 -3.55 -24.27 20.15
CA ALA A 440 -4.94 -23.86 20.34
C ALA A 440 -5.43 -24.11 21.77
N VAL A 441 -5.10 -25.27 22.34
CA VAL A 441 -5.39 -25.59 23.76
C VAL A 441 -4.70 -24.60 24.69
N SER A 442 -3.41 -24.33 24.47
CA SER A 442 -2.62 -23.41 25.30
C SER A 442 -3.12 -21.97 25.24
N ILE A 443 -3.76 -21.56 24.13
CA ILE A 443 -4.43 -20.27 23.99
C ILE A 443 -5.77 -20.26 24.75
N LEU A 444 -6.57 -21.32 24.64
CA LEU A 444 -7.95 -21.35 25.15
C LEU A 444 -8.07 -21.65 26.65
N GLU A 445 -7.18 -22.46 27.22
CA GLU A 445 -7.23 -22.81 28.65
C GLU A 445 -7.21 -21.58 29.56
N PRO A 446 -6.27 -20.62 29.40
CA PRO A 446 -6.26 -19.39 30.22
C PRO A 446 -7.48 -18.50 29.96
N ILE A 447 -8.00 -18.47 28.72
CA ILE A 447 -9.16 -17.63 28.36
C ILE A 447 -10.40 -18.05 29.15
N LEU A 448 -10.61 -19.35 29.37
CA LEU A 448 -11.77 -19.82 30.14
C LEU A 448 -11.72 -19.43 31.62
N GLU A 449 -10.55 -19.13 32.16
CA GLU A 449 -10.37 -18.62 33.52
C GLU A 449 -10.55 -17.09 33.61
N ASP A 450 -10.62 -16.41 32.46
CA ASP A 450 -10.79 -14.96 32.40
C ASP A 450 -12.19 -14.55 32.91
N ARG A 451 -12.19 -13.53 33.78
CA ARG A 451 -13.39 -12.99 34.41
C ARG A 451 -14.16 -12.03 33.50
N GLU A 452 -13.49 -11.47 32.50
CA GLU A 452 -14.09 -10.55 31.53
C GLU A 452 -14.78 -11.30 30.38
N LEU A 453 -14.60 -12.62 30.30
CA LEU A 453 -15.18 -13.45 29.24
C LEU A 453 -16.70 -13.58 29.39
N GLY A 454 -17.43 -13.01 28.43
CA GLY A 454 -18.89 -13.10 28.34
C GLY A 454 -19.39 -14.53 28.10
N GLU A 455 -20.67 -14.79 28.40
CA GLU A 455 -21.27 -16.13 28.32
C GLU A 455 -21.17 -16.74 26.92
N GLN A 456 -21.51 -15.98 25.86
CA GLN A 456 -21.42 -16.46 24.48
C GLN A 456 -19.97 -16.77 24.06
N GLN A 457 -19.00 -15.95 24.50
CA GLN A 457 -17.59 -16.19 24.21
C GLN A 457 -17.08 -17.42 24.95
N ARG A 458 -17.54 -17.61 26.18
CA ARG A 458 -17.23 -18.79 27.01
C ARG A 458 -17.75 -20.07 26.38
N ASP A 459 -18.97 -20.06 25.87
CA ASP A 459 -19.55 -21.23 25.19
C ASP A 459 -18.77 -21.56 23.92
N ARG A 460 -18.49 -20.56 23.07
CA ARG A 460 -17.65 -20.75 21.88
C ARG A 460 -16.24 -21.28 22.23
N ALA A 461 -15.57 -20.68 23.21
CA ALA A 461 -14.25 -21.11 23.65
C ALA A 461 -14.27 -22.55 24.19
N ARG A 462 -15.31 -22.92 24.96
CA ARG A 462 -15.50 -24.28 25.49
C ARG A 462 -15.70 -25.30 24.37
N SER A 463 -16.59 -25.02 23.42
CA SER A 463 -16.83 -25.93 22.29
C SER A 463 -15.55 -26.11 21.48
N VAL A 464 -14.84 -25.04 21.11
CA VAL A 464 -13.56 -25.15 20.40
C VAL A 464 -12.54 -25.95 21.22
N LEU A 465 -12.37 -25.66 22.51
CA LEU A 465 -11.42 -26.36 23.38
C LEU A 465 -11.75 -27.86 23.48
N ALA A 466 -13.03 -28.22 23.54
CA ALA A 466 -13.44 -29.61 23.55
C ALA A 466 -13.04 -30.35 22.27
N LEU A 467 -13.26 -29.74 21.09
CA LEU A 467 -12.82 -30.31 19.81
C LEU A 467 -11.30 -30.53 19.80
N ARG A 468 -10.52 -29.56 20.29
CA ARG A 468 -9.05 -29.69 20.38
C ARG A 468 -8.62 -30.83 21.31
N HIS A 469 -9.28 -30.98 22.45
CA HIS A 469 -8.99 -32.10 23.35
C HIS A 469 -9.35 -33.46 22.73
N ILE A 470 -10.42 -33.57 21.93
CA ILE A 470 -10.72 -34.82 21.22
C ILE A 470 -9.62 -35.13 20.21
N GLY A 471 -9.18 -34.13 19.43
CA GLY A 471 -8.07 -34.29 18.47
C GLY A 471 -6.73 -34.69 19.11
N LEU A 472 -6.52 -34.38 20.39
CA LEU A 472 -5.36 -34.84 21.18
C LEU A 472 -5.60 -36.15 21.95
N GLY A 473 -6.73 -36.84 21.72
CA GLY A 473 -7.11 -38.04 22.46
C GLY A 473 -7.48 -37.81 23.94
N LYS A 474 -7.58 -36.55 24.39
CA LYS A 474 -7.98 -36.16 25.76
C LYS A 474 -9.51 -36.19 25.94
N CYS A 475 -10.15 -37.26 25.48
CA CYS A 475 -11.62 -37.38 25.36
C CYS A 475 -12.36 -37.22 26.68
N LYS A 476 -11.79 -37.70 27.81
CA LYS A 476 -12.38 -37.51 29.14
C LYS A 476 -12.47 -36.04 29.57
N THR A 477 -11.52 -35.21 29.14
CA THR A 477 -11.54 -33.76 29.40
C THR A 477 -12.55 -33.09 28.48
N ALA A 478 -12.57 -33.44 27.19
CA ALA A 478 -13.53 -32.93 26.23
C ALA A 478 -14.99 -33.20 26.64
N ALA A 479 -15.31 -34.44 27.05
CA ALA A 479 -16.64 -34.81 27.50
C ALA A 479 -17.11 -34.00 28.72
N LYS A 480 -16.19 -33.63 29.62
CA LYS A 480 -16.49 -32.75 30.76
C LYS A 480 -16.74 -31.30 30.35
N LEU A 481 -16.07 -30.82 29.30
CA LEU A 481 -16.24 -29.44 28.82
C LEU A 481 -17.57 -29.27 28.09
N LEU A 482 -17.95 -30.26 27.28
CA LEU A 482 -19.23 -30.26 26.56
C LEU A 482 -20.43 -30.52 27.48
N ARG A 483 -20.21 -31.25 28.58
CA ARG A 483 -21.26 -31.54 29.56
C ARG A 483 -21.29 -30.50 30.67
N ASP A 484 -22.16 -29.53 30.53
CA ASP A 484 -22.56 -28.68 31.64
C ASP A 484 -23.34 -29.50 32.68
N ARG A 485 -23.16 -29.21 33.98
CA ARG A 485 -23.93 -29.88 35.04
C ARG A 485 -25.39 -29.46 35.05
N GLU A 486 -25.73 -28.33 34.42
CA GLU A 486 -27.10 -27.79 34.36
C GLU A 486 -27.87 -28.19 33.08
N ARG A 487 -27.18 -28.59 32.01
CA ARG A 487 -27.78 -28.95 30.70
C ARG A 487 -27.52 -30.41 30.34
N GLY A 488 -28.58 -31.12 29.93
CA GLY A 488 -28.49 -32.52 29.48
C GLY A 488 -28.19 -32.64 27.99
N VAL A 489 -28.08 -33.86 27.47
CA VAL A 489 -27.96 -34.12 26.02
C VAL A 489 -29.16 -33.56 25.26
N ALA A 490 -30.34 -33.52 25.89
CA ALA A 490 -31.57 -32.98 25.30
C ALA A 490 -31.47 -31.49 24.91
N ASP A 491 -30.61 -30.72 25.60
CA ASP A 491 -30.46 -29.27 25.42
C ASP A 491 -29.29 -28.91 24.47
N MET A 492 -28.55 -29.92 23.98
CA MET A 492 -27.41 -29.73 23.07
C MET A 492 -27.89 -29.49 21.64
N ASP A 493 -27.16 -28.66 20.89
CA ASP A 493 -27.31 -28.56 19.44
C ASP A 493 -26.67 -29.78 18.73
N VAL A 494 -26.81 -29.83 17.40
CA VAL A 494 -26.29 -30.93 16.59
C VAL A 494 -24.78 -31.14 16.79
N GLN A 495 -24.02 -30.04 16.86
CA GLN A 495 -22.57 -30.08 16.93
C GLN A 495 -22.11 -30.55 18.32
N ASP A 496 -22.66 -29.99 19.39
CA ASP A 496 -22.30 -30.36 20.76
C ASP A 496 -22.75 -31.79 21.09
N ALA A 497 -23.94 -32.22 20.65
CA ALA A 497 -24.42 -33.59 20.85
C ALA A 497 -23.51 -34.61 20.16
N PHE A 498 -23.16 -34.37 18.89
CA PHE A 498 -22.26 -35.25 18.16
C PHE A 498 -20.88 -35.32 18.82
N ASN A 499 -20.28 -34.17 19.13
CA ASN A 499 -18.95 -34.12 19.73
C ASN A 499 -18.92 -34.70 21.14
N TYR A 500 -19.99 -34.56 21.92
CA TYR A 500 -20.10 -35.19 23.22
C TYR A 500 -20.18 -36.71 23.08
N GLY A 501 -20.94 -37.23 22.11
CA GLY A 501 -20.99 -38.66 21.79
C GLY A 501 -19.62 -39.24 21.43
N MET A 502 -18.88 -38.55 20.55
CA MET A 502 -17.52 -38.95 20.17
C MET A 502 -16.53 -38.87 21.34
N ALA A 503 -16.64 -37.84 22.19
CA ALA A 503 -15.80 -37.70 23.38
C ALA A 503 -16.09 -38.80 24.43
N VAL A 504 -17.35 -39.19 24.62
CA VAL A 504 -17.70 -40.32 25.49
C VAL A 504 -17.14 -41.61 24.90
N TRP A 505 -17.34 -41.86 23.61
CA TRP A 505 -16.82 -43.05 22.93
C TRP A 505 -15.29 -43.16 23.07
N GLY A 506 -14.57 -42.08 22.86
CA GLY A 506 -13.12 -42.02 23.07
C GLY A 506 -12.68 -42.24 24.52
N ALA A 507 -13.50 -41.84 25.50
CA ALA A 507 -13.16 -41.91 26.92
C ALA A 507 -13.48 -43.26 27.57
N THR A 508 -14.50 -43.98 27.08
CA THR A 508 -15.00 -45.23 27.67
C THR A 508 -14.75 -46.46 26.79
N GLU A 509 -14.39 -46.25 25.52
CA GLU A 509 -14.42 -47.27 24.46
C GLU A 509 -15.82 -47.86 24.19
N GLU A 510 -16.87 -47.26 24.74
CA GLU A 510 -18.26 -47.66 24.58
C GLU A 510 -19.07 -46.56 23.89
N ILE A 511 -19.92 -46.94 22.93
CA ILE A 511 -20.77 -46.00 22.19
C ILE A 511 -22.02 -45.69 23.02
N ALA A 512 -22.15 -44.45 23.49
CA ALA A 512 -23.40 -43.95 24.06
C ALA A 512 -24.38 -43.58 22.95
N SER A 513 -25.53 -44.26 22.85
CA SER A 513 -26.49 -44.03 21.75
C SER A 513 -27.23 -42.70 21.84
N GLU A 514 -27.53 -42.23 23.05
CA GLU A 514 -28.36 -41.03 23.32
C GLU A 514 -27.92 -39.78 22.54
N PRO A 515 -26.64 -39.36 22.52
CA PRO A 515 -26.22 -38.15 21.80
C PRO A 515 -26.33 -38.29 20.27
N PHE A 516 -26.08 -39.48 19.72
CA PHE A 516 -26.21 -39.72 18.28
C PHE A 516 -27.67 -39.79 17.85
N THR A 517 -28.57 -40.34 18.68
CA THR A 517 -30.01 -40.29 18.42
C THR A 517 -30.50 -38.85 18.39
N LYS A 518 -30.06 -38.00 19.32
CA LYS A 518 -30.39 -36.56 19.32
C LYS A 518 -29.95 -35.85 18.04
N VAL A 519 -28.77 -36.17 17.51
CA VAL A 519 -28.29 -35.63 16.22
C VAL A 519 -29.25 -35.98 15.09
N VAL A 520 -29.70 -37.24 15.00
CA VAL A 520 -30.64 -37.69 13.97
C VAL A 520 -32.02 -37.04 14.13
N GLU A 521 -32.47 -36.79 15.36
CA GLU A 521 -33.72 -36.08 15.63
C GLU A 521 -33.65 -34.62 15.15
N LEU A 522 -32.59 -33.90 15.52
CA LEU A 522 -32.39 -32.51 15.14
C LEU A 522 -32.23 -32.33 13.62
N ASP A 523 -31.51 -33.24 12.95
CA ASP A 523 -31.35 -33.23 11.48
C ASP A 523 -32.69 -33.39 10.74
N ARG A 524 -33.64 -34.16 11.31
CA ARG A 524 -34.98 -34.31 10.75
C ARG A 524 -35.87 -33.09 10.95
N GLU A 525 -35.58 -32.27 11.95
CA GLU A 525 -36.31 -31.04 12.27
C GLU A 525 -35.79 -29.84 11.47
N ASP A 526 -34.61 -29.94 10.87
CA ASP A 526 -34.02 -28.90 10.03
C ASP A 526 -34.53 -29.01 8.57
N ASP A 527 -35.47 -28.12 8.21
CA ASP A 527 -36.07 -28.03 6.86
C ASP A 527 -35.15 -27.30 5.84
N SER A 528 -33.90 -26.96 6.22
CA SER A 528 -32.98 -26.22 5.37
C SER A 528 -32.19 -27.14 4.42
N PRO A 529 -32.38 -27.05 3.09
CA PRO A 529 -31.52 -27.74 2.13
C PRO A 529 -30.20 -26.98 2.02
N SER A 530 -29.34 -27.08 3.04
CA SER A 530 -28.02 -26.45 3.02
C SER A 530 -27.00 -27.35 2.31
N ASP A 531 -26.09 -26.71 1.56
CA ASP A 531 -24.95 -27.34 0.88
C ASP A 531 -24.28 -28.36 1.82
N GLU A 532 -24.47 -29.66 1.57
CA GLU A 532 -24.08 -30.70 2.51
C GLU A 532 -22.56 -30.86 2.58
N HIS A 533 -21.95 -30.12 3.50
CA HIS A 533 -20.51 -30.13 3.71
C HIS A 533 -20.02 -31.55 4.05
N PRO A 534 -18.86 -32.02 3.54
CA PRO A 534 -18.45 -33.41 3.70
C PRO A 534 -18.34 -33.87 5.16
N ASN A 535 -17.86 -32.99 6.05
CA ASN A 535 -17.82 -33.25 7.50
C ASN A 535 -19.21 -33.53 8.10
N TYR A 536 -20.22 -32.77 7.69
CA TYR A 536 -21.59 -32.92 8.21
C TYR A 536 -22.16 -34.29 7.83
N LEU A 537 -21.97 -34.69 6.57
CA LEU A 537 -22.35 -36.01 6.06
C LEU A 537 -21.61 -37.15 6.77
N GLN A 538 -20.32 -36.96 7.05
CA GLN A 538 -19.52 -37.92 7.82
C GLN A 538 -20.09 -38.09 9.25
N CYS A 539 -20.45 -36.99 9.91
CA CYS A 539 -21.08 -37.02 11.24
C CYS A 539 -22.44 -37.73 11.20
N LEU A 540 -23.31 -37.38 10.25
CA LEU A 540 -24.62 -38.01 10.11
C LEU A 540 -24.54 -39.51 9.79
N ALA A 541 -23.54 -39.94 9.01
CA ALA A 541 -23.34 -41.36 8.72
C ALA A 541 -23.11 -42.16 10.00
N ILE A 542 -22.21 -41.67 10.88
CA ILE A 542 -21.95 -42.28 12.19
C ILE A 542 -23.21 -42.24 13.06
N ALA A 543 -23.90 -41.09 13.11
CA ALA A 543 -25.08 -40.93 13.96
C ALA A 543 -26.24 -41.87 13.55
N ASN A 544 -26.52 -41.99 12.25
CA ASN A 544 -27.56 -42.89 11.72
C ASN A 544 -27.19 -44.36 11.93
N TRP A 545 -25.91 -44.71 11.81
CA TRP A 545 -25.46 -46.07 12.11
C TRP A 545 -25.68 -46.43 13.58
N VAL A 546 -25.29 -45.55 14.51
CA VAL A 546 -25.51 -45.76 15.95
C VAL A 546 -27.02 -45.81 16.28
N ALA A 547 -27.84 -45.03 15.59
CA ALA A 547 -29.30 -45.05 15.73
C ALA A 547 -29.96 -46.29 15.09
N GLY A 548 -29.20 -47.14 14.41
CA GLY A 548 -29.68 -48.40 13.82
C GLY A 548 -30.14 -48.32 12.36
N ASP A 549 -30.02 -47.17 11.70
CA ASP A 549 -30.34 -47.00 10.28
C ASP A 549 -29.10 -47.20 9.39
N ARG A 550 -28.72 -48.47 9.21
CA ARG A 550 -27.57 -48.86 8.39
C ARG A 550 -27.71 -48.39 6.93
N SER A 551 -28.92 -48.42 6.37
CA SER A 551 -29.14 -48.05 4.97
C SER A 551 -28.87 -46.56 4.76
N LYS A 552 -29.39 -45.72 5.66
CA LYS A 552 -29.15 -44.28 5.61
C LYS A 552 -27.69 -43.93 5.87
N ALA A 553 -27.04 -44.62 6.80
CA ALA A 553 -25.62 -44.42 7.08
C ALA A 553 -24.73 -44.65 5.85
N LEU A 554 -24.93 -45.76 5.11
CA LEU A 554 -24.18 -46.05 3.88
C LEU A 554 -24.47 -45.05 2.76
N GLU A 555 -25.72 -44.59 2.64
CA GLU A 555 -26.08 -43.53 1.70
C GLU A 555 -25.31 -42.23 1.99
N LEU A 556 -25.23 -41.83 3.26
CA LEU A 556 -24.53 -40.64 3.71
C LEU A 556 -23.01 -40.74 3.49
N VAL A 557 -22.40 -41.91 3.70
CA VAL A 557 -20.99 -42.13 3.33
C VAL A 557 -20.76 -41.88 1.84
N ARG A 558 -21.61 -42.42 0.96
CA ARG A 558 -21.48 -42.19 -0.49
C ARG A 558 -21.57 -40.71 -0.84
N ARG A 559 -22.53 -39.99 -0.23
CA ARG A 559 -22.70 -38.54 -0.44
C ARG A 559 -21.48 -37.76 0.06
N ALA A 560 -20.91 -38.16 1.20
CA ALA A 560 -19.69 -37.53 1.72
C ALA A 560 -18.51 -37.68 0.76
N ARG A 561 -18.37 -38.85 0.09
CA ARG A 561 -17.35 -39.07 -0.95
C ARG A 561 -17.54 -38.16 -2.16
N GLU A 562 -18.78 -37.95 -2.58
CA GLU A 562 -19.12 -37.04 -3.68
C GLU A 562 -18.78 -35.59 -3.29
N ALA A 563 -19.21 -35.16 -2.11
CA ALA A 563 -18.98 -33.80 -1.61
C ALA A 563 -17.48 -33.48 -1.42
N VAL A 564 -16.67 -34.41 -0.92
CA VAL A 564 -15.23 -34.16 -0.72
C VAL A 564 -14.47 -34.05 -2.05
N GLY A 565 -14.94 -34.73 -3.10
CA GLY A 565 -14.39 -34.62 -4.45
C GLY A 565 -14.60 -33.23 -5.07
N GLU A 566 -15.65 -32.52 -4.65
CA GLU A 566 -15.98 -31.16 -5.09
C GLU A 566 -15.35 -30.07 -4.20
N SER A 567 -14.92 -30.42 -2.99
CA SER A 567 -14.32 -29.51 -2.02
C SER A 567 -12.96 -28.95 -2.49
N ARG A 568 -12.78 -27.63 -2.35
CA ARG A 568 -11.50 -26.95 -2.63
C ARG A 568 -10.70 -26.77 -1.34
N GLY A 569 -10.02 -27.84 -0.92
CA GLY A 569 -9.02 -27.77 0.16
C GLY A 569 -9.17 -28.86 1.23
N PRO A 570 -8.35 -28.79 2.29
CA PRO A 570 -8.47 -29.68 3.44
C PRO A 570 -9.86 -29.58 4.07
N THR A 571 -10.40 -30.68 4.57
CA THR A 571 -11.73 -30.74 5.18
C THR A 571 -11.61 -31.29 6.61
N PHE A 572 -12.37 -30.75 7.55
CA PHE A 572 -12.40 -31.28 8.92
C PHE A 572 -12.97 -32.69 8.93
N SER A 573 -12.23 -33.66 9.47
CA SER A 573 -12.68 -35.04 9.65
C SER A 573 -13.07 -35.28 11.11
N CYS A 574 -14.31 -35.65 11.37
CA CYS A 574 -14.76 -36.05 12.71
C CYS A 574 -14.19 -37.42 13.14
N TRP A 575 -13.59 -38.16 12.21
CA TRP A 575 -12.87 -39.41 12.51
C TRP A 575 -11.48 -39.17 13.09
N ARG A 576 -10.84 -38.04 12.76
CA ARG A 576 -9.51 -37.62 13.24
C ARG A 576 -9.53 -36.40 14.16
N TYR A 577 -10.62 -35.64 14.18
CA TYR A 577 -10.75 -34.34 14.84
C TYR A 577 -9.70 -33.30 14.41
N ARG A 578 -9.37 -33.32 13.11
CA ARG A 578 -8.43 -32.39 12.47
C ARG A 578 -8.82 -32.13 11.02
N ARG A 579 -8.35 -31.04 10.43
CA ARG A 579 -8.48 -30.79 8.99
C ARG A 579 -7.46 -31.63 8.23
N VAL A 580 -7.95 -32.40 7.27
CA VAL A 580 -7.12 -33.33 6.49
C VAL A 580 -7.31 -33.13 4.99
N PRO A 581 -6.31 -33.44 4.16
CA PRO A 581 -6.46 -33.49 2.71
C PRO A 581 -7.56 -34.47 2.30
N ALA A 582 -8.14 -34.27 1.11
CA ALA A 582 -9.22 -35.11 0.58
C ALA A 582 -8.88 -36.62 0.58
N ARG A 583 -7.60 -36.96 0.35
CA ARG A 583 -7.13 -38.35 0.41
C ARG A 583 -7.35 -38.98 1.79
N GLU A 584 -6.86 -38.34 2.85
CA GLU A 584 -7.02 -38.83 4.22
C GLU A 584 -8.50 -38.87 4.62
N PHE A 585 -9.30 -37.90 4.18
CA PHE A 585 -10.74 -37.90 4.42
C PHE A 585 -11.45 -39.10 3.77
N LEU A 586 -11.04 -39.48 2.55
CA LEU A 586 -11.57 -40.67 1.88
C LEU A 586 -11.15 -41.97 2.60
N GLU A 587 -9.92 -42.04 3.09
CA GLU A 587 -9.45 -43.15 3.94
C GLU A 587 -10.30 -43.24 5.23
N ASP A 588 -10.67 -42.11 5.83
CA ASP A 588 -11.56 -42.09 7.00
C ASP A 588 -12.97 -42.62 6.67
N LEU A 589 -13.51 -42.30 5.49
CA LEU A 589 -14.79 -42.83 5.04
C LEU A 589 -14.75 -44.34 4.77
N ASP A 590 -13.62 -44.87 4.29
CA ASP A 590 -13.42 -46.32 4.13
C ASP A 590 -13.49 -47.04 5.49
N GLU A 591 -12.85 -46.48 6.52
CA GLU A 591 -12.87 -47.02 7.88
C GLU A 591 -14.28 -46.98 8.50
N ILE A 592 -15.01 -45.87 8.30
CA ILE A 592 -16.41 -45.72 8.76
C ILE A 592 -17.32 -46.72 8.03
N GLU A 593 -17.15 -46.89 6.71
CA GLU A 593 -17.94 -47.85 5.93
C GLU A 593 -17.69 -49.29 6.38
N ALA A 594 -16.44 -49.66 6.65
CA ALA A 594 -16.08 -50.96 7.21
C ALA A 594 -16.74 -51.19 8.57
N LEU A 595 -16.73 -50.18 9.45
CA LEU A 595 -17.41 -50.22 10.74
C LEU A 595 -18.93 -50.44 10.58
N ILE A 596 -19.58 -49.67 9.70
CA ILE A 596 -21.02 -49.79 9.41
C ILE A 596 -21.37 -51.19 8.88
N ASN A 597 -20.44 -51.82 8.14
CA ASN A 597 -20.59 -53.16 7.60
C ASN A 597 -20.30 -54.29 8.59
N GLY A 598 -19.96 -53.97 9.84
CA GLY A 598 -19.83 -54.93 10.94
C GLY A 598 -18.40 -55.24 11.38
N ASP A 599 -17.38 -54.54 10.85
CA ASP A 599 -16.01 -54.64 11.34
C ASP A 599 -15.83 -53.82 12.62
N ALA A 600 -16.14 -54.43 13.77
CA ALA A 600 -16.04 -53.81 15.08
C ALA A 600 -14.58 -53.51 15.54
N SER A 601 -13.57 -53.89 14.76
CA SER A 601 -12.17 -53.55 15.06
C SER A 601 -11.82 -52.09 14.71
N ARG A 602 -12.66 -51.45 13.90
CA ARG A 602 -12.49 -50.07 13.43
C ARG A 602 -12.85 -49.09 14.54
N LYS A 603 -11.95 -48.14 14.80
CA LYS A 603 -12.12 -47.08 15.80
C LYS A 603 -11.70 -45.74 15.20
N PRO A 604 -12.30 -44.62 15.66
CA PRO A 604 -11.82 -43.29 15.30
C PRO A 604 -10.31 -43.13 15.48
N TYR A 605 -9.64 -42.49 14.53
CA TYR A 605 -8.18 -42.35 14.53
C TYR A 605 -7.65 -41.55 15.72
N PHE A 606 -8.41 -40.59 16.23
CA PHE A 606 -8.02 -39.86 17.46
C PHE A 606 -7.95 -40.76 18.71
N MET A 607 -8.52 -41.97 18.66
CA MET A 607 -8.41 -42.96 19.73
C MET A 607 -7.17 -43.86 19.59
N THR A 608 -6.55 -43.90 18.39
CA THR A 608 -5.44 -44.82 18.07
C THR A 608 -4.11 -44.10 17.85
N GLU A 609 -4.14 -42.84 17.40
CA GLU A 609 -2.99 -41.95 17.37
C GLU A 609 -2.66 -41.52 18.81
N ALA A 610 -1.74 -42.21 19.47
CA ALA A 610 -1.27 -41.79 20.79
C ALA A 610 -0.66 -40.39 20.69
N PRO A 611 -0.91 -39.47 21.65
CA PRO A 611 -0.22 -38.19 21.65
C PRO A 611 1.29 -38.47 21.73
N ALA A 612 2.06 -37.93 20.77
CA ALA A 612 3.50 -37.92 20.88
C ALA A 612 3.86 -37.27 22.22
N SER A 613 4.51 -38.06 23.08
CA SER A 613 4.88 -37.69 24.45
C SER A 613 5.80 -36.48 24.51
#